data_AF-A0A067PEI2-F1
#
_entry.id   AF-A0A067PEI2-F1
#
_cell.length_a   1.000
_cell.length_b   1.000
_cell.length_c   1.000
_cell.angle_alpha   90.00
_cell.angle_beta   90.00
_cell.angle_gamma   90.00
#
_symmetry.space_group_name_H-M   'P 1'
#
loop_
_entity.id
_entity.type
_entity.pdbx_description
1 polymer ?
#
loop_
_entity_poly.entity_id
_entity_poly.type
_entity_poly.pdbx_seq_one_letter_code
_entity_poly.pdbx_strand_id
1 'polypeptide(L)'
;MLREPAVYLQGDAVPRCFGFFQGEFHLDTISCLLLEDCGPDMVTDFHEADTSIKLKLVDKLYKIHEAGLAHQDVSPDNVVIKDDEPFWIDFEYALRHVCPTRVEVKPGDFMPEKDQLRCGELRDFIGSLGICKSTYVHFRGCTMLLEAVHSPHYLYNNVPSAHLATAEKRAQVWREAKETFRKVEEDHKLFLAYLSRKKAAQKAAQ
;
A
#
# COMPACT_ATOMS: atom_id res chain seq x y z
N MET A 1 9.24 -12.76 -29.91
CA MET A 1 10.08 -11.56 -29.80
C MET A 1 9.76 -10.93 -28.45
N LEU A 2 10.39 -11.43 -27.37
CA LEU A 2 10.19 -10.89 -26.02
C LEU A 2 11.08 -9.65 -25.90
N ARG A 3 10.50 -8.45 -25.92
CA ARG A 3 11.25 -7.25 -25.53
C ARG A 3 11.72 -7.44 -24.09
N GLU A 4 12.98 -7.14 -23.81
CA GLU A 4 13.48 -7.12 -22.43
C GLU A 4 12.60 -6.15 -21.62
N PRO A 5 11.90 -6.64 -20.59
CA PRO A 5 10.81 -5.88 -19.96
C PRO A 5 11.26 -4.56 -19.31
N ALA A 6 12.55 -4.39 -19.02
CA ALA A 6 13.08 -3.24 -18.29
C ALA A 6 13.35 -1.98 -19.15
N VAL A 7 13.44 -2.08 -20.48
CA VAL A 7 13.97 -0.98 -21.31
C VAL A 7 13.10 0.28 -21.26
N TYR A 8 11.78 0.13 -21.15
CA TYR A 8 10.85 1.28 -21.12
C TYR A 8 10.58 1.80 -19.71
N LEU A 9 11.07 1.13 -18.66
CA LEU A 9 10.97 1.60 -17.29
C LEU A 9 12.09 2.61 -16.96
N GLN A 10 13.22 2.51 -17.66
CA GLN A 10 14.41 3.30 -17.40
C GLN A 10 14.23 4.79 -17.71
N GLY A 11 14.54 5.64 -16.71
CA GLY A 11 14.31 7.07 -16.77
C GLY A 11 12.84 7.47 -16.58
N ASP A 12 11.99 6.52 -16.20
CA ASP A 12 10.60 6.75 -15.78
C ASP A 12 10.37 6.11 -14.42
N ALA A 13 10.04 4.82 -14.35
CA ALA A 13 9.75 4.15 -13.08
C ALA A 13 11.01 3.77 -12.29
N VAL A 14 12.14 3.56 -12.98
CA VAL A 14 13.44 3.17 -12.41
C VAL A 14 14.56 4.02 -13.03
N PRO A 15 15.71 4.18 -12.36
CA PRO A 15 16.86 4.89 -12.94
C PRO A 15 17.33 4.27 -14.25
N ARG A 16 17.94 5.06 -15.15
CA ARG A 16 18.63 4.49 -16.32
C ARG A 16 19.80 3.64 -15.87
N CYS A 17 19.97 2.47 -16.50
CA CYS A 17 21.10 1.58 -16.29
C CYS A 17 22.11 1.78 -17.41
N PHE A 18 23.32 2.20 -17.05
CA PHE A 18 24.42 2.43 -17.99
C PHE A 18 25.27 1.18 -18.22
N GLY A 19 25.12 0.16 -17.37
CA GLY A 19 25.77 -1.13 -17.55
C GLY A 19 26.03 -1.85 -16.24
N PHE A 20 26.36 -3.12 -16.38
CA PHE A 20 26.84 -3.97 -15.31
C PHE A 20 28.30 -4.34 -15.61
N PHE A 21 29.18 -4.05 -14.67
CA PHE A 21 30.62 -4.23 -14.81
C PHE A 21 31.12 -5.18 -13.75
N GLN A 22 32.06 -6.03 -14.11
CA GLN A 22 32.73 -6.92 -13.17
C GLN A 22 34.23 -6.72 -13.27
N GLY A 23 34.89 -6.71 -12.12
CA GLY A 23 36.33 -6.58 -12.02
C GLY A 23 36.86 -7.41 -10.86
N GLU A 24 38.10 -7.86 -11.00
CA GLU A 24 38.82 -8.52 -9.91
C GLU A 24 39.55 -7.46 -9.10
N PHE A 25 39.39 -7.52 -7.77
CA PHE A 25 40.14 -6.69 -6.83
C PHE A 25 40.70 -7.60 -5.74
N HIS A 26 42.03 -7.76 -5.74
CA HIS A 26 42.73 -8.77 -4.93
C HIS A 26 42.23 -10.20 -5.21
N LEU A 27 41.59 -10.84 -4.23
CA LEU A 27 41.06 -12.21 -4.33
C LEU A 27 39.53 -12.23 -4.51
N ASP A 28 38.90 -11.06 -4.61
CA ASP A 28 37.44 -10.92 -4.69
C ASP A 28 37.00 -10.45 -6.07
N THR A 29 35.85 -10.95 -6.52
CA THR A 29 35.15 -10.42 -7.69
C THR A 29 34.19 -9.33 -7.22
N ILE A 30 34.40 -8.11 -7.69
CA ILE A 30 33.49 -6.98 -7.46
C ILE A 30 32.59 -6.82 -8.68
N SER A 31 31.30 -6.73 -8.42
CA SER A 31 30.29 -6.42 -9.43
C SER A 31 29.71 -5.03 -9.18
N CYS A 32 29.67 -4.19 -10.21
CA CYS A 32 29.18 -2.81 -10.13
C CYS A 32 28.04 -2.60 -11.13
N LEU A 33 26.88 -2.21 -10.63
CA LEU A 33 25.77 -1.72 -11.45
C LEU A 33 25.84 -0.20 -11.50
N LEU A 34 25.97 0.38 -12.70
CA LEU A 34 26.05 1.83 -12.88
C LEU A 34 24.67 2.36 -13.27
N LEU A 35 24.09 3.20 -12.41
CA LEU A 35 22.75 3.77 -12.57
C LEU A 35 22.79 5.30 -12.66
N GLU A 36 21.72 5.89 -13.19
CA GLU A 36 21.44 7.32 -13.12
C GLU A 36 21.30 7.81 -11.68
N ASP A 37 21.90 8.97 -11.39
CA ASP A 37 21.69 9.68 -10.13
C ASP A 37 20.32 10.37 -10.13
N CYS A 38 19.39 9.72 -9.44
CA CYS A 38 17.99 10.11 -9.27
C CYS A 38 17.73 10.78 -7.91
N GLY A 39 18.75 11.43 -7.33
CA GLY A 39 18.62 12.20 -6.10
C GLY A 39 18.76 11.35 -4.83
N PRO A 40 18.53 11.96 -3.65
CA PRO A 40 18.65 11.27 -2.37
C PRO A 40 17.50 10.29 -2.12
N ASP A 41 17.72 9.40 -1.17
CA ASP A 41 16.73 8.46 -0.65
C ASP A 41 15.52 9.20 -0.06
N MET A 42 14.35 8.56 -0.15
CA MET A 42 13.15 9.01 0.50
C MET A 42 13.29 8.86 2.02
N VAL A 43 13.35 9.98 2.74
CA VAL A 43 13.53 10.00 4.20
C VAL A 43 12.22 9.90 5.00
N THR A 44 11.07 9.99 4.34
CA THR A 44 9.76 9.96 4.98
C THR A 44 9.09 8.61 4.82
N ASP A 45 8.25 8.23 5.77
CA ASP A 45 7.39 7.06 5.60
C ASP A 45 6.39 7.29 4.45
N PHE A 46 6.00 6.21 3.77
CA PHE A 46 4.97 6.26 2.73
C PHE A 46 3.68 6.93 3.18
N HIS A 47 3.27 6.73 4.43
CA HIS A 47 2.06 7.34 4.99
C HIS A 47 2.19 8.86 5.16
N GLU A 48 3.39 9.39 5.38
CA GLU A 48 3.64 10.81 5.65
C GLU A 48 3.96 11.61 4.40
N ALA A 49 4.30 10.93 3.30
CA ALA A 49 4.59 11.56 2.02
C ALA A 49 3.42 12.39 1.45
N ASP A 50 3.77 13.37 0.62
CA ASP A 50 2.78 14.17 -0.10
C ASP A 50 1.91 13.31 -1.01
N THR A 51 0.63 13.68 -1.12
CA THR A 51 -0.34 12.93 -1.94
C THR A 51 0.10 12.81 -3.40
N SER A 52 0.76 13.85 -3.95
CA SER A 52 1.33 13.82 -5.30
C SER A 52 2.40 12.74 -5.46
N ILE A 53 3.34 12.65 -4.52
CA ILE A 53 4.41 11.63 -4.52
C ILE A 53 3.82 10.23 -4.38
N LYS A 54 2.88 10.03 -3.45
CA LYS A 54 2.17 8.76 -3.26
C LYS A 54 1.52 8.26 -4.54
N LEU A 55 0.82 9.14 -5.27
CA LEU A 55 0.18 8.78 -6.53
C LEU A 55 1.19 8.47 -7.64
N LYS A 56 2.33 9.19 -7.70
CA LYS A 56 3.42 8.88 -8.64
C LYS A 56 4.04 7.51 -8.35
N LEU A 57 4.28 7.19 -7.08
CA LEU A 57 4.81 5.88 -6.68
C LEU A 57 3.86 4.74 -7.08
N VAL A 58 2.55 4.91 -6.86
CA VAL A 58 1.53 3.93 -7.31
C VAL A 58 1.58 3.76 -8.83
N ASP A 59 1.61 4.85 -9.58
CA ASP A 59 1.68 4.78 -11.05
C ASP A 59 2.95 4.06 -11.54
N LYS A 60 4.11 4.38 -10.96
CA LYS A 60 5.39 3.76 -11.32
C LYS A 60 5.47 2.30 -10.92
N LEU A 61 4.92 1.93 -9.77
CA LEU A 61 4.82 0.52 -9.37
C LEU A 61 3.89 -0.24 -10.32
N TYR A 62 2.76 0.35 -10.74
CA TYR A 62 1.93 -0.25 -11.79
C TYR A 62 2.71 -0.48 -13.09
N LYS A 63 3.56 0.46 -13.53
CA LYS A 63 4.40 0.27 -14.72
C LYS A 63 5.36 -0.92 -14.58
N ILE A 64 5.98 -1.09 -13.41
CA ILE A 64 6.84 -2.25 -13.11
C ILE A 64 6.03 -3.55 -13.24
N HIS A 65 4.82 -3.56 -12.69
CA HIS A 65 3.90 -4.71 -12.76
C HIS A 65 3.40 -5.01 -14.18
N GLU A 66 3.11 -3.98 -14.97
CA GLU A 66 2.76 -4.09 -16.39
C GLU A 66 3.93 -4.62 -17.23
N ALA A 67 5.18 -4.40 -16.78
CA ALA A 67 6.37 -5.03 -17.33
C ALA A 67 6.56 -6.50 -16.95
N GLY A 68 5.65 -7.05 -16.16
CA GLY A 68 5.71 -8.42 -15.72
C GLY A 68 6.78 -8.64 -14.66
N LEU A 69 7.04 -7.63 -13.82
CA LEU A 69 7.92 -7.70 -12.66
C LEU A 69 7.14 -7.35 -11.39
N ALA A 70 7.49 -7.99 -10.29
CA ALA A 70 7.12 -7.60 -8.93
C ALA A 70 8.40 -7.20 -8.20
N HIS A 71 8.37 -6.12 -7.41
CA HIS A 71 9.57 -5.59 -6.75
C HIS A 71 10.04 -6.49 -5.60
N GLN A 72 9.07 -7.02 -4.84
CA GLN A 72 9.18 -7.85 -3.64
C GLN A 72 9.77 -7.18 -2.40
N ASP A 73 10.29 -5.96 -2.52
CA ASP A 73 10.80 -5.18 -1.39
C ASP A 73 10.37 -3.71 -1.47
N VAL A 74 9.06 -3.48 -1.36
CA VAL A 74 8.47 -2.13 -1.45
C VAL A 74 8.62 -1.42 -0.09
N SER A 75 9.61 -0.54 0.00
CA SER A 75 9.92 0.24 1.20
C SER A 75 10.37 1.67 0.82
N PRO A 76 10.30 2.65 1.74
CA PRO A 76 10.84 3.99 1.49
C PRO A 76 12.34 3.99 1.18
N ASP A 77 13.10 3.09 1.80
CA ASP A 77 14.54 2.93 1.58
C ASP A 77 14.87 2.56 0.12
N ASN A 78 13.91 1.96 -0.58
CA ASN A 78 14.03 1.57 -1.99
C ASN A 78 13.41 2.60 -2.95
N VAL A 79 13.36 3.86 -2.52
CA VAL A 79 12.90 5.00 -3.32
C VAL A 79 13.90 6.14 -3.24
N VAL A 80 14.27 6.69 -4.40
CA VAL A 80 15.01 7.97 -4.51
C VAL A 80 14.14 9.03 -5.18
N ILE A 81 14.33 10.30 -4.83
CA ILE A 81 13.51 11.41 -5.33
C ILE A 81 14.37 12.53 -5.89
N LYS A 82 14.09 12.94 -7.13
CA LYS A 82 14.71 14.10 -7.79
C LYS A 82 13.65 14.98 -8.40
N ASP A 83 13.64 16.26 -8.04
CA ASP A 83 12.69 17.25 -8.56
C ASP A 83 11.21 16.80 -8.45
N ASP A 84 10.84 16.32 -7.25
CA ASP A 84 9.53 15.71 -6.94
C ASP A 84 9.18 14.46 -7.77
N GLU A 85 10.14 13.86 -8.47
CA GLU A 85 9.98 12.65 -9.25
C GLU A 85 10.59 11.45 -8.51
N PRO A 86 9.78 10.50 -8.03
CA PRO A 86 10.28 9.32 -7.35
C PRO A 86 10.70 8.23 -8.34
N PHE A 87 11.70 7.43 -7.98
CA PHE A 87 12.15 6.27 -8.74
C PHE A 87 12.31 5.07 -7.79
N TRP A 88 11.83 3.91 -8.23
CA TRP A 88 12.06 2.65 -7.52
C TRP A 88 13.47 2.15 -7.79
N ILE A 89 14.17 1.73 -6.74
CA ILE A 89 15.52 1.16 -6.78
C ILE A 89 15.57 -0.15 -6.01
N ASP A 90 16.71 -0.84 -6.10
CA ASP A 90 16.96 -2.10 -5.41
C ASP A 90 16.00 -3.25 -5.77
N PHE A 91 16.23 -3.81 -6.96
CA PHE A 91 15.47 -4.94 -7.49
C PHE A 91 16.08 -6.29 -7.09
N GLU A 92 16.80 -6.40 -5.97
CA GLU A 92 17.50 -7.63 -5.59
C GLU A 92 16.54 -8.82 -5.37
N TYR A 93 15.32 -8.56 -4.91
CA TYR A 93 14.27 -9.57 -4.72
C TYR A 93 13.27 -9.65 -5.87
N ALA A 94 13.47 -8.90 -6.95
CA ALA A 94 12.47 -8.79 -7.99
C ALA A 94 12.23 -10.12 -8.72
N LEU A 95 10.96 -10.41 -9.03
CA LEU A 95 10.55 -11.66 -9.66
C LEU A 95 9.68 -11.40 -10.89
N ARG A 96 9.68 -12.34 -11.84
CA ARG A 96 8.70 -12.36 -12.92
C ARG A 96 7.29 -12.49 -12.33
N HIS A 97 6.40 -11.66 -12.81
CA HIS A 97 5.05 -11.53 -12.29
C HIS A 97 4.04 -11.38 -13.43
N VAL A 98 2.84 -11.90 -13.25
CA VAL A 98 1.70 -11.59 -14.12
C VAL A 98 0.71 -10.84 -13.25
N CYS A 99 0.69 -9.52 -13.41
CA CYS A 99 -0.16 -8.69 -12.59
C CYS A 99 -1.62 -8.73 -13.07
N PRO A 100 -2.58 -8.93 -12.16
CA PRO A 100 -3.99 -8.62 -12.40
C PRO A 100 -4.18 -7.16 -12.82
N THR A 101 -5.31 -6.87 -13.48
CA THR A 101 -5.64 -5.56 -14.04
C THR A 101 -5.42 -4.40 -13.06
N ARG A 102 -4.89 -3.28 -13.58
CA ARG A 102 -4.76 -2.01 -12.86
C ARG A 102 -6.11 -1.54 -12.32
N VAL A 103 -6.13 -1.15 -11.05
CA VAL A 103 -7.30 -0.53 -10.40
C VAL A 103 -7.01 0.94 -10.19
N GLU A 104 -8.01 1.79 -10.48
CA GLU A 104 -7.92 3.21 -10.23
C GLU A 104 -7.93 3.49 -8.72
N VAL A 105 -6.89 4.18 -8.22
CA VAL A 105 -6.74 4.55 -6.81
C VAL A 105 -7.09 6.03 -6.66
N LYS A 106 -8.19 6.32 -5.97
CA LYS A 106 -8.66 7.69 -5.75
C LYS A 106 -8.45 8.10 -4.29
N PRO A 107 -7.78 9.23 -4.03
CA PRO A 107 -7.69 9.76 -2.68
C PRO A 107 -9.07 9.95 -2.05
N GLY A 108 -9.25 9.45 -0.82
CA GLY A 108 -10.50 9.54 -0.06
C GLY A 108 -11.55 8.49 -0.39
N ASP A 109 -11.39 7.69 -1.45
CA ASP A 109 -12.24 6.53 -1.72
C ASP A 109 -11.86 5.35 -0.81
N PHE A 110 -12.74 4.36 -0.69
CA PHE A 110 -12.43 3.13 0.04
C PHE A 110 -11.42 2.27 -0.72
N MET A 111 -10.56 1.59 0.04
CA MET A 111 -9.63 0.61 -0.51
C MET A 111 -10.37 -0.40 -1.40
N PRO A 112 -9.87 -0.69 -2.63
CA PRO A 112 -10.47 -1.70 -3.49
C PRO A 112 -10.61 -3.06 -2.78
N GLU A 113 -11.67 -3.78 -3.11
CA GLU A 113 -11.88 -5.11 -2.56
C GLU A 113 -10.82 -6.11 -3.05
N LYS A 114 -10.60 -7.19 -2.29
CA LYS A 114 -9.57 -8.19 -2.61
C LYS A 114 -9.77 -8.86 -3.97
N ASP A 115 -11.01 -8.92 -4.46
CA ASP A 115 -11.36 -9.46 -5.77
C ASP A 115 -11.04 -8.50 -6.92
N GLN A 116 -11.02 -7.19 -6.66
CA GLN A 116 -10.63 -6.13 -7.58
C GLN A 116 -9.10 -5.95 -7.60
N LEU A 117 -8.47 -5.83 -6.43
CA LEU A 117 -7.01 -5.69 -6.27
C LEU A 117 -6.39 -6.98 -5.74
N ARG A 118 -6.14 -7.91 -6.67
CA ARG A 118 -5.68 -9.27 -6.37
C ARG A 118 -4.18 -9.39 -6.13
N CYS A 119 -3.37 -8.46 -6.66
CA CYS A 119 -1.93 -8.45 -6.42
C CYS A 119 -1.63 -8.12 -4.95
N GLY A 120 -0.83 -8.97 -4.29
CA GLY A 120 -0.47 -8.80 -2.88
C GLY A 120 0.35 -7.54 -2.64
N GLU A 121 1.47 -7.40 -3.37
CA GLU A 121 2.38 -6.26 -3.29
C GLU A 121 1.67 -4.91 -3.49
N LEU A 122 0.90 -4.76 -4.58
CA LEU A 122 0.15 -3.52 -4.82
C LEU A 122 -0.88 -3.24 -3.74
N ARG A 123 -1.56 -4.26 -3.21
CA ARG A 123 -2.55 -4.09 -2.14
C ARG A 123 -1.90 -3.64 -0.85
N ASP A 124 -0.78 -4.26 -0.48
CA ASP A 124 -0.08 -3.95 0.75
C ASP A 124 0.54 -2.54 0.65
N PHE A 125 1.14 -2.20 -0.49
CA PHE A 125 1.67 -0.88 -0.78
C PHE A 125 0.59 0.21 -0.80
N ILE A 126 -0.50 0.05 -1.57
CA ILE A 126 -1.57 1.05 -1.61
C ILE A 126 -2.19 1.25 -0.21
N GLY A 127 -2.29 0.17 0.57
CA GLY A 127 -2.74 0.21 1.96
C GLY A 127 -1.81 1.02 2.88
N SER A 128 -0.49 0.98 2.67
CA SER A 128 0.47 1.73 3.49
C SER A 128 0.51 3.23 3.20
N LEU A 129 -0.01 3.69 2.06
CA LEU A 129 0.03 5.12 1.67
C LEU A 129 -0.98 5.99 2.42
N GLY A 130 -2.02 5.40 3.03
CA GLY A 130 -3.08 6.16 3.70
C GLY A 130 -3.91 7.08 2.78
N ILE A 131 -3.87 6.86 1.46
CA ILE A 131 -4.63 7.65 0.48
C ILE A 131 -6.09 7.20 0.36
N CYS A 132 -6.35 5.91 0.58
CA CYS A 132 -7.69 5.34 0.58
C CYS A 132 -8.19 5.16 2.01
N LYS A 133 -9.50 5.32 2.21
CA LYS A 133 -10.17 4.99 3.46
C LYS A 133 -10.09 3.48 3.69
N SER A 134 -9.70 3.10 4.90
CA SER A 134 -9.65 1.70 5.31
C SER A 134 -11.05 1.12 5.40
N THR A 135 -11.20 -0.13 4.93
CA THR A 135 -12.41 -0.95 5.17
C THR A 135 -12.30 -1.76 6.47
N TYR A 136 -11.26 -1.51 7.26
CA TYR A 136 -10.99 -2.14 8.54
C TYR A 136 -10.80 -1.10 9.65
N VAL A 137 -11.21 -1.46 10.86
CA VAL A 137 -10.98 -0.71 12.08
C VAL A 137 -10.06 -1.52 12.98
N HIS A 138 -8.91 -0.95 13.32
CA HIS A 138 -7.99 -1.53 14.30
C HIS A 138 -8.29 -0.95 15.68
N PHE A 139 -8.52 -1.83 16.65
CA PHE A 139 -8.79 -1.44 18.03
C PHE A 139 -8.20 -2.47 18.99
N ARG A 140 -7.27 -2.05 19.86
CA ARG A 140 -6.67 -2.90 20.92
C ARG A 140 -6.13 -4.25 20.40
N GLY A 141 -5.47 -4.24 19.23
CA GLY A 141 -4.91 -5.44 18.59
C GLY A 141 -5.92 -6.29 17.80
N CYS A 142 -7.19 -5.90 17.79
CA CYS A 142 -8.23 -6.54 16.98
C CYS A 142 -8.45 -5.77 15.68
N THR A 143 -8.56 -6.49 14.57
CA THR A 143 -8.90 -5.95 13.26
C THR A 143 -10.33 -6.36 12.92
N MET A 144 -11.21 -5.38 12.72
CA MET A 144 -12.64 -5.59 12.42
C MET A 144 -13.00 -4.99 11.08
N LEU A 145 -13.97 -5.57 10.38
CA LEU A 145 -14.53 -4.96 9.17
C LEU A 145 -15.33 -3.71 9.54
N LEU A 146 -15.12 -2.62 8.82
CA LEU A 146 -15.82 -1.35 9.02
C LEU A 146 -17.34 -1.52 8.94
N GLU A 147 -17.84 -2.38 8.04
CA GLU A 147 -19.26 -2.73 7.92
C GLU A 147 -19.86 -3.26 9.24
N ALA A 148 -19.09 -4.01 10.03
CA ALA A 148 -19.57 -4.62 11.26
C ALA A 148 -19.54 -3.67 12.47
N VAL A 149 -18.74 -2.62 12.42
CA VAL A 149 -18.56 -1.65 13.52
C VAL A 149 -19.71 -0.65 13.55
N HIS A 150 -20.88 -1.09 14.02
CA HIS A 150 -22.11 -0.29 14.08
C HIS A 150 -22.31 0.44 15.42
N SER A 151 -21.44 0.20 16.41
CA SER A 151 -21.51 0.87 17.72
C SER A 151 -20.18 0.77 18.49
N PRO A 152 -19.96 1.62 19.51
CA PRO A 152 -18.86 1.45 20.46
C PRO A 152 -18.89 0.10 21.20
N HIS A 153 -20.08 -0.47 21.40
CA HIS A 153 -20.23 -1.79 22.03
C HIS A 153 -19.63 -2.90 21.16
N TYR A 154 -19.74 -2.80 19.84
CA TYR A 154 -19.10 -3.77 18.94
C TYR A 154 -17.58 -3.79 19.15
N LEU A 155 -16.93 -2.61 19.20
CA LEU A 155 -15.49 -2.51 19.47
C LEU A 155 -15.14 -3.09 20.84
N TYR A 156 -15.88 -2.71 21.88
CA TYR A 156 -15.65 -3.17 23.25
C TYR A 156 -15.77 -4.69 23.40
N ASN A 157 -16.81 -5.29 22.81
CA ASN A 157 -17.11 -6.72 22.94
C ASN A 157 -16.10 -7.61 22.21
N ASN A 158 -15.35 -7.07 21.25
CA ASN A 158 -14.31 -7.81 20.53
C ASN A 158 -12.95 -7.78 21.23
N VAL A 159 -12.80 -7.02 22.32
CA VAL A 159 -11.54 -6.96 23.07
C VAL A 159 -11.33 -8.23 23.90
N PRO A 160 -10.14 -8.85 23.89
CA PRO A 160 -9.87 -10.03 24.70
C PRO A 160 -10.06 -9.77 26.19
N SER A 161 -10.66 -10.72 26.90
CA SER A 161 -11.04 -10.58 28.32
C SER A 161 -9.87 -10.23 29.25
N ALA A 162 -8.64 -10.63 28.90
CA ALA A 162 -7.42 -10.26 29.62
C ALA A 162 -7.22 -8.73 29.73
N HIS A 163 -7.66 -7.97 28.72
CA HIS A 163 -7.62 -6.50 28.73
C HIS A 163 -8.79 -5.88 29.50
N LEU A 164 -9.76 -6.67 29.97
CA LEU A 164 -10.96 -6.23 30.70
C LEU A 164 -10.98 -6.70 32.17
N ALA A 165 -9.84 -7.17 32.69
CA ALA A 165 -9.73 -7.84 33.99
C ALA A 165 -10.17 -6.98 35.19
N THR A 166 -9.97 -5.66 35.14
CA THR A 166 -10.31 -4.74 36.24
C THR A 166 -11.37 -3.73 35.82
N ALA A 167 -12.11 -3.18 36.79
CA ALA A 167 -13.12 -2.14 36.53
C ALA A 167 -12.50 -0.89 35.86
N GLU A 168 -11.30 -0.51 36.28
CA GLU A 168 -10.53 0.58 35.69
C GLU A 168 -10.19 0.32 34.22
N LYS A 169 -9.66 -0.86 33.90
CA LYS A 169 -9.36 -1.26 32.52
C LYS A 169 -10.62 -1.27 31.66
N ARG A 170 -11.74 -1.78 32.18
CA ARG A 170 -13.04 -1.74 31.47
C ARG A 170 -13.49 -0.31 31.18
N ALA A 171 -13.39 0.60 32.15
CA ALA A 171 -13.76 2.00 31.96
C ALA A 171 -12.83 2.70 30.94
N GLN A 172 -11.54 2.38 30.95
CA GLN A 172 -10.59 2.88 29.96
C GLN A 172 -10.92 2.38 28.55
N VAL A 173 -11.05 1.07 28.36
CA VAL A 173 -11.38 0.47 27.05
C VAL A 173 -12.72 1.01 26.53
N TRP A 174 -13.71 1.22 27.41
CA TRP A 174 -14.98 1.82 27.00
C TRP A 174 -14.84 3.27 26.50
N ARG A 175 -14.03 4.10 27.17
CA ARG A 175 -13.76 5.46 26.69
C ARG A 175 -13.09 5.46 25.32
N GLU A 176 -12.09 4.60 25.13
CA GLU A 176 -11.39 4.48 23.86
C GLU A 176 -12.30 3.94 22.76
N ALA A 177 -13.16 2.95 23.05
CA ALA A 177 -14.11 2.42 22.08
C ALA A 177 -15.07 3.52 21.57
N LYS A 178 -15.55 4.40 22.46
CA LYS A 178 -16.37 5.56 22.06
C LYS A 178 -15.60 6.52 21.17
N GLU A 179 -14.34 6.81 21.52
CA GLU A 179 -13.49 7.71 20.75
C GLU A 179 -13.16 7.16 19.37
N THR A 180 -12.75 5.89 19.29
CA THR A 180 -12.49 5.19 18.04
C THR A 180 -13.74 5.13 17.17
N PHE A 181 -14.90 4.77 17.74
CA PHE A 181 -16.16 4.76 16.99
C PHE A 181 -16.48 6.14 16.41
N ARG A 182 -16.34 7.20 17.20
CA ARG A 182 -16.57 8.59 16.74
C ARG A 182 -15.70 8.96 15.55
N LYS A 183 -14.44 8.51 15.52
CA LYS A 183 -13.50 8.76 14.42
C LYS A 183 -13.88 8.05 13.13
N VAL A 184 -14.51 6.88 13.21
CA VAL A 184 -14.87 6.06 12.04
C VAL A 184 -16.36 6.10 11.70
N GLU A 185 -17.18 6.86 12.44
CA GLU A 185 -18.63 6.86 12.29
C GLU A 185 -19.07 7.36 10.90
N GLU A 186 -18.45 8.42 10.42
CA GLU A 186 -18.71 8.96 9.09
C GLU A 186 -18.32 7.95 8.00
N ASP A 187 -17.12 7.39 8.11
CA ASP A 187 -16.64 6.37 7.18
C ASP A 187 -17.53 5.13 7.18
N HIS A 188 -18.01 4.69 8.34
CA HIS A 188 -18.96 3.60 8.45
C HIS A 188 -20.25 3.89 7.68
N LYS A 189 -20.84 5.09 7.85
CA LYS A 189 -22.05 5.51 7.11
C LYS A 189 -21.81 5.54 5.61
N LEU A 190 -20.69 6.13 5.18
CA LEU A 190 -20.32 6.21 3.77
C LEU A 190 -20.10 4.81 3.16
N PHE A 191 -19.47 3.90 3.91
CA PHE A 191 -19.21 2.54 3.47
C PHE A 191 -20.49 1.73 3.30
N LEU A 192 -21.45 1.84 4.23
CA LEU A 192 -22.75 1.18 4.09
C LEU A 192 -23.52 1.69 2.85
N ALA A 193 -23.46 3.01 2.59
CA ALA A 193 -24.07 3.59 1.38
C ALA A 193 -23.37 3.10 0.10
N TYR A 194 -22.05 2.94 0.12
CA TYR A 194 -21.28 2.33 -0.96
C TYR A 194 -21.74 0.89 -1.23
N LEU A 195 -21.80 0.05 -0.20
CA LEU A 195 -22.22 -1.36 -0.32
C LEU A 195 -23.65 -1.50 -0.83
N SER A 196 -24.56 -0.63 -0.38
CA SER A 196 -25.96 -0.62 -0.85
C SER A 196 -26.05 -0.33 -2.35
N ARG A 197 -25.34 0.70 -2.83
CA ARG A 197 -25.27 1.05 -4.27
C ARG A 197 -24.68 -0.09 -5.09
N LYS A 198 -23.63 -0.74 -4.59
CA LYS A 198 -23.00 -1.89 -5.26
C LYS A 198 -23.95 -3.08 -5.39
N LYS A 199 -24.66 -3.45 -4.30
CA LYS A 199 -25.66 -4.52 -4.31
C LYS A 199 -26.81 -4.23 -5.29
N ALA A 200 -27.25 -2.98 -5.38
CA ALA A 200 -28.27 -2.57 -6.34
C ALA A 200 -27.79 -2.71 -7.81
N ALA A 201 -26.56 -2.28 -8.09
CA ALA A 201 -25.96 -2.41 -9.43
C ALA A 201 -25.78 -3.89 -9.85
N GLN A 202 -25.36 -4.76 -8.93
CA GLN A 202 -25.23 -6.19 -9.20
C GLN A 202 -26.57 -6.86 -9.53
N LYS A 203 -27.64 -6.46 -8.84
CA LYS A 203 -28.99 -6.96 -9.12
C LYS A 203 -29.54 -6.47 -10.48
N ALA A 204 -29.18 -5.27 -10.91
CA ALA A 204 -29.61 -4.72 -12.19
C ALA A 204 -28.87 -5.35 -13.40
N ALA A 205 -27.74 -6.01 -13.15
CA ALA A 205 -26.93 -6.69 -14.16
C ALA A 205 -27.23 -8.20 -14.28
N GLN A 206 -28.16 -8.73 -13.48
CA GLN A 206 -28.67 -10.11 -13.51
C GLN A 206 -30.05 -10.15 -14.15
#